data_AF-A0A2P6PT36-F1
#
_entry.id   AF-A0A2P6PT36-F1
#
_cell.length_a   1.000
_cell.length_b   1.000
_cell.length_c   1.000
_cell.angle_alpha   90.00
_cell.angle_beta   90.00
_cell.angle_gamma   90.00
#
_symmetry.space_group_name_H-M   'P 1'
#
loop_
_entity.id
_entity.type
_entity.pdbx_description
1 polymer ?
#
loop_
_entity_poly.entity_id
_entity_poly.type
_entity_poly.pdbx_seq_one_letter_code
_entity_poly.pdbx_strand_id
1 'polypeptide(L)'
;MAFHTRSNSFPSRPHPLFQEIDEHLYRLKSSEATSTSSSSISHKLSGLQDLHDCVDRLLQLPLTQKALAQEQHHKWANELLDGSLRILDVCTTSKDTLMKTKENVQDLQSIIRRKRGDEAAVLKSEARNT
;
A
#
# COMPACT_ATOMS: atom_id res chain seq x y z
N MET A 1 6.71 -19.54 -39.73
CA MET A 1 5.29 -19.29 -39.40
C MET A 1 5.16 -19.43 -37.89
N ALA A 2 4.94 -18.31 -37.19
CA ALA A 2 4.86 -18.29 -35.73
C ALA A 2 3.42 -18.60 -35.29
N PHE A 3 3.24 -19.68 -34.55
CA PHE A 3 1.96 -20.05 -33.96
C PHE A 3 1.72 -19.18 -32.71
N HIS A 4 0.81 -18.21 -32.81
CA HIS A 4 0.29 -17.50 -31.64
C HIS A 4 -0.81 -18.35 -31.00
N THR A 5 -0.47 -19.07 -29.94
CA THR A 5 -1.45 -19.72 -29.07
C THR A 5 -2.10 -18.64 -28.20
N ARG A 6 -3.26 -18.11 -28.63
CA ARG A 6 -4.09 -17.23 -27.79
C ARG A 6 -4.90 -18.09 -26.82
N SER A 7 -4.65 -17.91 -25.52
CA SER A 7 -5.45 -18.55 -24.47
C SER A 7 -6.82 -17.89 -24.41
N ASN A 8 -7.88 -18.62 -24.75
CA ASN A 8 -9.26 -18.19 -24.52
C ASN A 8 -9.68 -18.67 -23.13
N SER A 9 -9.48 -17.84 -22.10
CA SER A 9 -10.20 -18.02 -20.84
C SER A 9 -11.66 -17.67 -21.07
N PHE A 10 -12.53 -18.68 -21.13
CA PHE A 10 -13.98 -18.46 -21.08
C PHE A 10 -14.33 -17.69 -19.79
N PRO A 11 -15.33 -16.79 -19.81
CA PRO A 11 -15.83 -16.20 -18.58
C PRO A 11 -16.22 -17.35 -17.64
N SER A 12 -15.61 -17.36 -16.45
CA SER A 12 -15.92 -18.35 -15.43
C SER A 12 -17.41 -18.22 -15.12
N ARG A 13 -18.17 -19.31 -15.29
CA ARG A 13 -19.58 -19.31 -14.89
C ARG A 13 -19.63 -18.95 -13.41
N PRO A 14 -20.43 -17.94 -13.00
CA PRO A 14 -20.51 -17.57 -11.60
C PRO A 14 -20.95 -18.80 -10.79
N HIS A 15 -20.35 -18.97 -9.62
CA HIS A 15 -20.68 -20.08 -8.73
C HIS A 15 -22.20 -20.06 -8.46
N PRO A 16 -22.91 -21.20 -8.47
CA PRO A 16 -24.38 -21.25 -8.32
C PRO A 16 -24.88 -20.52 -7.06
N LEU A 17 -24.06 -20.45 -6.01
CA LEU A 17 -24.35 -19.66 -4.80
C LEU A 17 -24.59 -18.16 -5.06
N PHE A 18 -23.94 -17.55 -6.06
CA PHE A 18 -24.19 -16.14 -6.39
C PHE A 18 -25.59 -15.93 -6.97
N GLN A 19 -26.07 -16.89 -7.76
CA GLN A 19 -27.43 -16.86 -8.29
C GLN A 19 -28.45 -17.01 -7.15
N GLU A 20 -28.20 -17.89 -6.19
CA GLU A 20 -29.05 -18.08 -5.01
C GLU A 20 -29.14 -16.80 -4.16
N ILE A 21 -28.01 -16.12 -3.93
CA ILE A 21 -27.96 -14.82 -3.23
C ILE A 21 -28.80 -13.76 -3.96
N ASP A 22 -28.66 -13.65 -5.29
CA ASP A 22 -29.43 -12.69 -6.09
C ASP A 22 -30.94 -12.97 -6.02
N GLU A 23 -31.34 -14.24 -6.04
CA GLU A 23 -32.74 -14.65 -5.90
C GLU A 23 -33.31 -14.27 -4.52
N HIS A 24 -32.56 -14.51 -3.44
CA HIS A 24 -32.96 -14.12 -2.09
C HIS A 24 -33.07 -12.59 -1.94
N LEU A 25 -32.11 -11.84 -2.49
CA LEU A 25 -32.14 -10.37 -2.50
C LEU A 25 -33.33 -9.82 -3.28
N TYR A 26 -33.60 -10.37 -4.46
CA TYR A 26 -34.73 -9.98 -5.29
C TYR A 26 -36.06 -10.21 -4.57
N ARG A 27 -36.22 -11.37 -3.93
CA ARG A 27 -37.41 -11.74 -3.16
C ARG A 27 -37.64 -10.82 -1.94
N LEU A 28 -36.57 -10.44 -1.24
CA LEU A 28 -36.66 -9.51 -0.12
C LEU A 28 -37.06 -8.10 -0.60
N LYS A 29 -36.49 -7.65 -1.72
CA LYS A 29 -36.78 -6.34 -2.31
C LYS A 29 -38.22 -6.23 -2.80
N SER A 30 -38.77 -7.27 -3.42
CA SER A 30 -40.16 -7.27 -3.89
C SER A 30 -41.20 -7.28 -2.76
N SER A 31 -40.80 -7.67 -1.54
CA SER A 31 -41.68 -7.77 -0.37
C SER A 31 -41.84 -6.45 0.42
N GLU A 32 -41.33 -5.33 -0.09
CA GLU A 32 -41.38 -4.02 0.60
C GLU A 32 -42.80 -3.42 0.65
N ALA A 33 -43.59 -3.63 -0.41
CA ALA A 33 -44.89 -2.95 -0.62
C ALA A 33 -46.06 -3.43 0.26
N THR A 34 -45.92 -4.52 1.03
CA THR A 34 -47.04 -5.21 1.73
C THR A 34 -46.72 -5.54 3.19
N SER A 35 -46.17 -4.57 3.94
CA SER A 35 -45.53 -4.85 5.25
C SER A 35 -46.41 -4.64 6.50
N THR A 36 -47.75 -4.57 6.40
CA THR A 36 -48.61 -4.28 7.57
C THR A 36 -49.11 -5.51 8.34
N SER A 37 -48.80 -6.73 7.87
CA SER A 37 -49.28 -7.98 8.48
C SER A 37 -48.15 -8.77 9.15
N SER A 38 -48.43 -9.43 10.29
CA SER A 38 -47.48 -10.28 11.03
C SER A 38 -46.93 -11.45 10.19
N SER A 39 -47.75 -12.00 9.29
CA SER A 39 -47.32 -13.03 8.32
C SER A 39 -46.29 -12.52 7.32
N SER A 40 -46.46 -11.29 6.83
CA SER A 40 -45.52 -10.63 5.91
C SER A 40 -44.17 -10.36 6.60
N ILE A 41 -44.20 -9.92 7.86
CA ILE A 41 -42.98 -9.74 8.67
C ILE A 41 -42.24 -11.07 8.85
N SER A 42 -42.95 -12.14 9.22
CA SER A 42 -42.36 -13.48 9.41
C SER A 42 -41.70 -13.98 8.13
N HIS A 43 -42.36 -13.82 6.98
CA HIS A 43 -41.80 -14.22 5.69
C HIS A 43 -40.53 -13.44 5.31
N LYS A 44 -40.47 -12.13 5.61
CA LYS A 44 -39.27 -11.31 5.39
C LYS A 44 -38.11 -11.74 6.30
N LEU A 45 -38.39 -12.06 7.56
CA LEU A 45 -37.38 -12.58 8.49
C LEU A 45 -36.82 -13.93 8.02
N SER A 46 -37.68 -14.84 7.55
CA SER A 46 -37.23 -16.10 6.94
C SER A 46 -36.38 -15.86 5.69
N GLY A 47 -36.77 -14.93 4.81
CA GLY A 47 -35.94 -14.57 3.65
C GLY A 47 -34.58 -13.98 4.03
N LEU A 48 -34.48 -13.24 5.14
CA LEU A 48 -33.21 -12.74 5.67
C LEU A 48 -32.35 -13.88 6.22
N GLN A 49 -32.94 -14.86 6.90
CA GLN A 49 -32.23 -16.04 7.37
C GLN A 49 -31.64 -16.82 6.20
N ASP A 50 -32.44 -17.08 5.15
CA ASP A 50 -31.95 -17.81 3.97
C ASP A 50 -30.77 -17.08 3.30
N LEU A 51 -30.88 -15.75 3.17
CA LEU A 51 -29.82 -14.92 2.60
C LEU A 51 -28.55 -14.99 3.46
N HIS A 52 -28.70 -14.90 4.78
CA HIS A 52 -27.59 -15.02 5.72
C HIS A 52 -26.88 -16.37 5.56
N ASP A 53 -27.63 -17.48 5.47
CA ASP A 53 -27.07 -18.82 5.31
C ASP A 53 -26.36 -18.99 3.96
N CYS A 54 -26.84 -18.31 2.90
CA CYS A 54 -26.13 -18.26 1.62
C CYS A 54 -24.79 -17.51 1.72
N VAL A 55 -24.76 -16.38 2.43
CA VAL A 55 -23.54 -15.59 2.63
C VAL A 55 -22.54 -16.35 3.48
N ASP A 56 -22.98 -17.04 4.53
CA ASP A 56 -22.10 -17.87 5.36
C ASP A 56 -21.44 -18.99 4.53
N ARG A 57 -22.23 -19.69 3.69
CA ARG A 57 -21.70 -20.68 2.74
C ARG A 57 -20.71 -20.08 1.73
N LEU A 58 -20.97 -18.86 1.26
CA LEU A 58 -20.06 -18.14 0.36
C LEU A 58 -18.72 -17.82 1.05
N LEU A 59 -18.75 -17.38 2.30
CA LEU A 59 -17.56 -17.08 3.10
C LEU A 59 -16.75 -18.34 3.44
N GLN A 60 -17.42 -19.49 3.57
CA GLN A 60 -16.77 -20.78 3.79
C GLN A 60 -16.11 -21.37 2.53
N LEU A 61 -16.39 -20.83 1.33
CA LEU A 61 -15.74 -21.31 0.12
C LEU A 61 -14.21 -21.10 0.19
N PRO A 62 -13.41 -22.12 -0.18
CA PRO A 62 -11.95 -22.02 -0.18
C PRO A 62 -11.42 -20.85 -1.02
N LEU A 63 -12.10 -20.53 -2.13
CA LEU A 63 -11.72 -19.41 -2.99
C LEU A 63 -11.91 -18.06 -2.30
N THR A 64 -13.03 -17.87 -1.60
CA THR A 64 -13.33 -16.65 -0.85
C THR A 64 -12.36 -16.47 0.32
N GLN A 65 -12.08 -17.55 1.07
CA GLN A 65 -11.10 -17.51 2.16
C GLN A 65 -9.69 -17.19 1.66
N LYS A 66 -9.30 -17.78 0.52
CA LYS A 66 -8.00 -17.49 -0.10
C LYS A 66 -7.92 -16.04 -0.57
N ALA A 67 -8.97 -15.51 -1.19
CA ALA A 67 -9.01 -14.11 -1.61
C ALA A 67 -8.90 -13.15 -0.42
N LEU A 68 -9.65 -13.41 0.66
CA LEU A 68 -9.59 -12.60 1.87
C LEU A 68 -8.22 -12.66 2.55
N ALA A 69 -7.61 -13.85 2.63
CA ALA A 69 -6.26 -14.01 3.17
C ALA A 69 -5.22 -13.29 2.30
N GLN A 70 -5.33 -13.38 0.97
CA GLN A 70 -4.45 -12.66 0.04
C GLN A 70 -4.54 -11.15 0.20
N GLU A 71 -5.75 -10.60 0.39
CA GLU A 71 -5.95 -9.18 0.64
C GLU A 71 -5.31 -8.74 1.95
N GLN A 72 -5.46 -9.53 3.03
CA GLN A 72 -4.77 -9.28 4.29
C GLN A 72 -3.24 -9.30 4.10
N HIS A 73 -2.71 -10.33 3.45
CA HIS A 73 -1.28 -10.42 3.16
C HIS A 73 -0.77 -9.20 2.35
N HIS A 74 -1.54 -8.75 1.36
CA HIS A 74 -1.19 -7.57 0.58
C HIS A 74 -1.17 -6.30 1.44
N LYS A 75 -2.13 -6.13 2.36
CA LYS A 75 -2.15 -5.00 3.30
C LYS A 75 -0.91 -5.00 4.20
N TRP A 76 -0.59 -6.13 4.82
CA TRP A 76 0.62 -6.28 5.65
C TRP A 76 1.90 -6.01 4.87
N ALA A 77 1.99 -6.51 3.64
CA ALA A 77 3.15 -6.27 2.76
C ALA A 77 3.30 -4.78 2.42
N ASN A 78 2.21 -4.08 2.14
CA ASN A 78 2.22 -2.63 1.88
C ASN A 78 2.65 -1.82 3.10
N GLU A 79 2.14 -2.16 4.29
CA GLU A 79 2.54 -1.48 5.54
C GLU A 79 4.02 -1.69 5.85
N LEU A 80 4.54 -2.91 5.64
CA LEU A 80 5.97 -3.21 5.80
C LEU A 80 6.83 -2.44 4.78
N LEU A 81 6.40 -2.37 3.53
CA LEU A 81 7.09 -1.63 2.48
C LEU A 81 7.12 -0.13 2.78
N ASP A 82 6.00 0.45 3.20
CA ASP A 82 5.92 1.86 3.63
C ASP A 82 6.89 2.15 4.78
N GLY A 83 6.92 1.29 5.81
CA GLY A 83 7.87 1.41 6.91
C GLY A 83 9.32 1.37 6.44
N SER A 84 9.64 0.48 5.48
CA SER A 84 10.98 0.35 4.90
C SER A 84 11.38 1.59 4.09
N LEU A 85 10.46 2.17 3.33
CA LEU A 85 10.68 3.41 2.58
C LEU A 85 10.95 4.59 3.51
N ARG A 86 10.19 4.74 4.60
CA ARG A 86 10.45 5.79 5.59
C ARG A 86 11.84 5.69 6.20
N ILE A 87 12.32 4.47 6.48
CA ILE A 87 13.70 4.27 6.96
C ILE A 87 14.72 4.69 5.89
N LEU A 88 14.48 4.31 4.63
CA LEU A 88 15.35 4.67 3.50
C LEU A 88 15.42 6.20 3.32
N ASP A 89 14.30 6.91 3.47
CA ASP A 89 14.24 8.38 3.38
C ASP A 89 15.06 9.05 4.49
N VAL A 90 14.94 8.57 5.73
CA VAL A 90 15.75 9.04 6.86
C VAL A 90 17.23 8.77 6.63
N CYS A 91 17.58 7.57 6.15
CA CYS A 91 18.96 7.23 5.80
C CYS A 91 19.51 8.11 4.68
N THR A 92 18.71 8.41 3.65
CA THR A 92 19.10 9.28 2.54
C THR A 92 19.35 10.70 3.04
N THR A 93 18.44 11.25 3.84
CA THR A 93 18.59 12.56 4.46
C THR A 93 19.84 12.62 5.37
N SER A 94 20.08 11.56 6.15
CA SER A 94 21.26 11.45 7.02
C SER A 94 22.57 11.43 6.22
N LYS A 95 22.58 10.71 5.10
CA LYS A 95 23.73 10.68 4.20
C LYS A 95 23.98 12.06 3.58
N ASP A 96 22.93 12.75 3.12
CA ASP A 96 23.06 14.06 2.48
C ASP A 96 23.57 15.14 3.46
N THR A 97 23.06 15.14 4.68
CA THR A 97 23.54 16.03 5.76
C THR A 97 24.99 15.74 6.15
N LEU A 98 25.38 14.46 6.21
CA LEU A 98 26.77 14.07 6.44
C LEU A 98 27.70 14.52 5.30
N MET A 99 27.28 14.36 4.04
CA MET A 99 28.03 14.84 2.88
C MET A 99 28.21 16.36 2.92
N LYS A 100 27.15 17.11 3.24
CA LYS A 100 27.23 18.57 3.40
C LYS A 100 28.19 18.98 4.51
N THR A 101 28.16 18.27 5.63
CA THR A 101 29.10 18.51 6.74
C THR A 101 30.54 18.26 6.31
N LYS A 102 30.79 17.19 5.55
CA LYS A 102 32.12 16.88 5.00
C LYS A 102 32.63 17.99 4.08
N GLU A 103 31.79 18.50 3.17
CA GLU A 103 32.14 19.64 2.29
C GLU A 103 32.54 20.86 3.12
N ASN A 104 31.71 21.23 4.10
CA ASN A 104 31.98 22.40 4.95
C ASN A 104 33.32 22.27 5.70
N VAL A 105 33.64 21.06 6.21
CA VAL A 105 34.93 20.80 6.88
C VAL A 105 36.10 20.98 5.91
N GLN A 106 35.97 20.49 4.66
CA GLN A 106 37.00 20.63 3.64
C GLN A 106 37.20 22.10 3.22
N ASP A 107 36.12 22.86 3.12
CA ASP A 107 36.15 24.29 2.82
C ASP A 107 36.86 25.06 3.93
N LEU A 108 36.49 24.82 5.20
CA LEU A 108 37.15 25.43 6.36
C LEU A 108 38.64 25.09 6.41
N GLN A 109 39.01 23.83 6.19
CA GLN A 109 40.41 23.41 6.15
C GLN A 109 41.17 24.15 5.04
N SER A 110 40.54 24.32 3.87
CA SER A 110 41.13 25.04 2.74
C SER A 110 41.34 26.52 3.05
N ILE A 111 40.40 27.18 3.73
CA ILE A 111 40.50 28.56 4.20
C ILE A 111 41.67 28.71 5.19
N ILE A 112 41.74 27.83 6.20
CA ILE A 112 42.80 27.85 7.21
C ILE A 112 44.18 27.68 6.54
N ARG A 113 44.31 26.74 5.60
CA ARG A 113 45.57 26.50 4.88
C ARG A 113 46.02 27.71 4.06
N ARG A 114 45.08 28.39 3.38
CA ARG A 114 45.38 29.60 2.61
C ARG A 114 45.83 30.75 3.52
N LYS A 115 45.07 31.04 4.59
CA LYS A 115 45.39 32.11 5.55
C LYS A 115 46.80 31.95 6.16
N ARG A 116 47.20 30.73 6.51
CA ARG A 116 48.55 30.45 7.04
C ARG A 116 49.66 30.74 6.01
N GLY A 117 49.40 30.47 4.73
CA GLY A 117 50.33 30.79 3.65
C GLY A 117 50.53 32.29 3.48
N ASP A 118 49.43 33.06 3.58
CA ASP A 118 49.45 34.52 3.47
C ASP A 118 50.23 35.16 4.64
N GLU A 119 49.98 34.71 5.88
CA GLU A 119 50.73 35.17 7.08
C GLU A 119 52.23 34.89 6.96
N ALA A 120 52.61 33.71 6.45
CA ALA A 120 54.02 33.34 6.25
C ALA A 120 54.70 34.15 5.13
N ALA A 121 53.95 34.57 4.10
CA ALA A 121 54.46 35.42 3.03
C ALA A 121 54.71 36.85 3.51
N VAL A 122 53.79 37.41 4.33
CA VAL A 122 53.93 38.75 4.93
C VAL A 122 55.18 38.84 5.81
N LEU A 123 55.39 37.87 6.72
CA LEU A 123 56.57 37.83 7.58
C LEU A 123 57.89 37.73 6.79
N LYS A 124 57.88 37.03 5.64
CA LYS A 124 59.06 36.95 4.76
C LYS A 124 59.33 38.24 4.00
N SER A 125 58.30 39.01 3.63
CA SER A 125 58.49 40.33 3.01
C SER A 125 58.97 41.37 4.00
N GLU A 126 58.54 41.29 5.26
CA GLU A 126 58.92 42.24 6.32
C GLU A 126 60.38 42.05 6.77
N ALA A 127 60.83 40.79 6.92
CA ALA A 127 62.23 40.46 7.20
C ALA A 127 63.22 40.74 6.05
N ARG A 128 62.73 41.05 4.84
CA ARG A 128 63.55 41.42 3.68
C ARG A 128 63.74 42.93 3.54
N ASN A 129 62.92 43.73 4.24
CA ASN A 129 62.95 45.19 4.24
C ASN A 129 63.65 45.79 5.48
N THR A 130 64.19 44.94 6.36
CA THR A 130 65.05 45.30 7.51
C THR A 130 66.47 44.84 7.25
#